data_AF-T0YLN9-F1
#
_entry.id   AF-T0YLN9-F1
#
_cell.length_a   1.000
_cell.length_b   1.000
_cell.length_c   1.000
_cell.angle_alpha   90.00
_cell.angle_beta   90.00
_cell.angle_gamma   90.00
#
_symmetry.space_group_name_H-M   'P 1'
#
loop_
_entity.id
_entity.type
_entity.pdbx_description
1 polymer ?
#
loop_
_entity_poly.entity_id
_entity_poly.type
_entity_poly.pdbx_seq_one_letter_code
_entity_poly.pdbx_strand_id
1 'polypeptide(L)'
;PGRPPRPELVNPRALSRRGLGTAAGRAALVHAVAHIEFNAINLAWDAVARFRDMPADFYRDWCACAADEARHFTLLSTRLGELGMAYGDLPAHDGLWGMAQRTRHSVLARMALVPRVLEARGLDVTPGMIARLRAVRDHATADILEVILREEVAHVAAGTRWFRWCCARDGLEPQATFHALLAEYMPGGQRGPFNLEARRAAGFSADELDMLTR
;
A
#
# COMPACT_ATOMS: atom_id res chain seq x y z
N PRO A 1 15.19 9.89 2.32
CA PRO A 1 15.58 8.48 2.57
C PRO A 1 14.81 7.59 1.59
N GLY A 2 15.28 6.38 1.28
CA GLY A 2 14.50 5.43 0.47
C GLY A 2 14.39 5.72 -1.03
N ARG A 3 15.29 6.53 -1.60
CA ARG A 3 15.34 6.80 -3.05
C ARG A 3 16.67 6.36 -3.65
N PRO A 4 16.89 5.05 -3.80
CA PRO A 4 18.04 4.55 -4.54
C PRO A 4 18.03 5.05 -6.00
N PRO A 5 19.17 5.04 -6.70
CA PRO A 5 19.23 5.44 -8.11
C PRO A 5 18.36 4.59 -9.05
N ARG A 6 17.97 3.38 -8.62
CA ARG A 6 17.07 2.48 -9.33
C ARG A 6 16.00 1.93 -8.37
N PRO A 7 14.76 1.68 -8.84
CA PRO A 7 14.28 1.83 -10.23
C PRO A 7 14.18 3.30 -10.68
N GLU A 8 14.22 3.52 -11.99
CA GLU A 8 13.89 4.83 -12.57
C GLU A 8 12.43 5.16 -12.25
N LEU A 9 12.18 6.33 -11.66
CA LEU A 9 10.84 6.77 -11.29
C LEU A 9 10.22 7.57 -12.43
N VAL A 10 9.20 6.99 -13.07
CA VAL A 10 8.48 7.58 -14.21
C VAL A 10 7.04 7.92 -13.85
N ASN A 11 6.38 8.71 -14.70
CA ASN A 11 4.96 8.95 -14.57
C ASN A 11 4.17 7.61 -14.70
N PRO A 12 3.12 7.36 -13.91
CA PRO A 12 2.32 6.13 -14.03
C PRO A 12 1.83 5.82 -15.45
N ARG A 13 1.58 6.85 -16.28
CA ARG A 13 1.15 6.68 -17.68
C ARG A 13 2.26 6.17 -18.61
N ALA A 14 3.53 6.31 -18.22
CA ALA A 14 4.68 5.84 -18.97
C ALA A 14 5.03 4.37 -18.67
N LEU A 15 4.38 3.73 -17.69
CA LEU A 15 4.60 2.32 -17.38
C LEU A 15 3.94 1.40 -18.41
N SER A 16 4.73 0.50 -18.99
CA SER A 16 4.24 -0.47 -19.96
C SER A 16 3.24 -1.43 -19.30
N ARG A 17 2.02 -1.55 -19.85
CA ARG A 17 1.04 -2.53 -19.38
C ARG A 17 1.37 -3.90 -19.96
N ARG A 18 1.95 -4.79 -19.15
CA ARG A 18 2.25 -6.17 -19.54
C ARG A 18 1.20 -7.14 -18.98
N GLY A 19 0.75 -8.09 -19.80
CA GLY A 19 -0.14 -9.16 -19.35
C GLY A 19 0.63 -10.27 -18.63
N LEU A 20 -0.03 -11.03 -17.75
CA LEU A 20 0.59 -12.11 -16.97
C LEU A 20 0.86 -13.41 -17.76
N GLY A 21 0.48 -13.44 -19.05
CA GLY A 21 0.67 -14.62 -19.89
C GLY A 21 2.14 -14.93 -20.22
N THR A 22 3.02 -13.93 -20.21
CA THR A 22 4.45 -14.09 -20.52
C THR A 22 5.31 -14.02 -19.25
N ALA A 23 6.48 -14.67 -19.27
CA ALA A 23 7.43 -14.60 -18.16
C ALA A 23 7.85 -13.15 -17.86
N ALA A 24 8.13 -12.35 -18.89
CA ALA A 24 8.47 -10.93 -18.76
C ALA A 24 7.32 -10.08 -18.18
N GLY A 25 6.07 -10.47 -18.39
CA GLY A 25 4.92 -9.82 -17.79
C GLY A 25 4.74 -10.18 -16.32
N ARG A 26 5.00 -11.43 -15.94
CA ARG A 26 4.99 -11.87 -14.54
C ARG A 26 6.15 -11.26 -13.74
N ALA A 27 7.35 -11.23 -14.30
CA ALA A 27 8.49 -10.55 -13.68
C ALA A 27 8.21 -9.05 -13.47
N ALA A 28 7.57 -8.38 -14.43
CA ALA A 28 7.16 -6.98 -14.28
C ALA A 28 6.11 -6.77 -13.17
N LEU A 29 5.17 -7.71 -13.00
CA LEU A 29 4.24 -7.68 -11.85
C LEU A 29 5.02 -7.80 -10.54
N VAL A 30 5.87 -8.82 -10.40
CA VAL A 30 6.63 -9.07 -9.17
C VAL A 30 7.53 -7.87 -8.83
N HIS A 31 8.18 -7.26 -9.82
CA HIS A 31 8.96 -6.04 -9.64
C HIS A 31 8.10 -4.87 -9.14
N ALA A 32 6.92 -4.67 -9.72
CA ALA A 32 6.03 -3.59 -9.31
C ALA A 32 5.54 -3.77 -7.86
N VAL A 33 5.17 -4.99 -7.46
CA VAL A 33 4.80 -5.29 -6.07
C VAL A 33 6.01 -5.10 -5.15
N ALA A 34 7.21 -5.58 -5.53
CA ALA A 34 8.43 -5.35 -4.74
C ALA A 34 8.70 -3.85 -4.54
N HIS A 35 8.44 -3.02 -5.54
CA HIS A 35 8.57 -1.57 -5.38
C HIS A 35 7.55 -0.97 -4.40
N ILE A 36 6.35 -1.53 -4.33
CA ILE A 36 5.33 -1.13 -3.34
C ILE A 36 5.84 -1.47 -1.94
N GLU A 37 6.28 -2.71 -1.71
CA GLU A 37 6.82 -3.14 -0.40
C GLU A 37 8.04 -2.31 0.01
N PHE A 38 8.95 -2.05 -0.93
CA PHE A 38 10.12 -1.20 -0.68
C PHE A 38 9.72 0.21 -0.24
N ASN A 39 8.71 0.81 -0.88
CA ASN A 39 8.20 2.11 -0.45
C ASN A 39 7.55 2.01 0.94
N ALA A 40 6.79 0.95 1.22
CA ALA A 40 6.12 0.75 2.50
C ALA A 40 7.12 0.65 3.66
N ILE A 41 8.25 -0.06 3.50
CA ILE A 41 9.38 -0.05 4.47
C ILE A 41 9.79 1.38 4.81
N ASN A 42 10.05 2.19 3.77
CA ASN A 42 10.53 3.56 3.94
C ASN A 42 9.47 4.49 4.53
N LEU A 43 8.19 4.27 4.20
CA LEU A 43 7.07 5.05 4.71
C LEU A 43 6.77 4.75 6.18
N ALA A 44 6.91 3.49 6.59
CA ALA A 44 6.80 3.09 7.98
C ALA A 44 7.92 3.74 8.82
N TRP A 45 9.18 3.69 8.37
CA TRP A 45 10.28 4.40 9.03
C TRP A 45 10.14 5.93 8.96
N ASP A 46 9.61 6.48 7.86
CA ASP A 46 9.28 7.90 7.76
C ASP A 46 8.26 8.29 8.84
N ALA A 47 7.22 7.49 9.06
CA ALA A 47 6.23 7.75 10.11
C ALA A 47 6.88 7.78 11.51
N VAL A 48 7.74 6.80 11.83
CA VAL A 48 8.49 6.72 13.10
C VAL A 48 9.38 7.94 13.31
N ALA A 49 10.13 8.34 12.28
CA ALA A 49 11.08 9.44 12.39
C ALA A 49 10.40 10.82 12.37
N ARG A 50 9.31 10.96 11.62
CA ARG A 50 8.67 12.27 11.34
C ARG A 50 7.70 12.70 12.42
N PHE A 51 6.88 11.80 12.94
CA PHE A 51 5.81 12.15 13.88
C PHE A 51 6.26 11.85 15.31
N ARG A 52 6.88 12.82 15.96
CA ARG A 52 7.58 12.65 17.26
C ARG A 52 6.66 12.74 18.49
N ASP A 53 5.44 13.23 18.32
CA ASP A 53 4.48 13.46 19.42
C ASP A 53 3.34 12.42 19.41
N MET A 54 3.68 11.16 19.12
CA MET A 54 2.74 10.04 19.10
C MET A 54 3.00 9.09 20.29
N PRO A 55 1.98 8.33 20.74
CA PRO A 55 2.17 7.38 21.84
C PRO A 55 3.08 6.21 21.43
N ALA A 56 3.65 5.51 22.42
CA ALA A 56 4.61 4.44 22.18
C ALA A 56 4.12 3.31 21.25
N ASP A 57 2.81 3.00 21.29
CA ASP A 57 2.20 1.99 20.41
C ASP A 57 2.27 2.39 18.92
N PHE A 58 2.25 3.69 18.61
CA PHE A 58 2.40 4.16 17.22
C PHE A 58 3.74 3.73 16.65
N TYR A 59 4.81 3.92 17.43
CA TYR A 59 6.14 3.52 17.01
C TYR A 59 6.28 2.00 16.92
N ARG A 60 5.68 1.25 17.85
CA ARG A 60 5.67 -0.22 17.78
C ARG A 60 4.98 -0.71 16.52
N ASP A 61 3.81 -0.17 16.20
CA ASP A 61 3.05 -0.54 15.00
C ASP A 61 3.88 -0.30 13.73
N TRP A 62 4.43 0.90 13.55
CA TRP A 62 5.19 1.20 12.32
C TRP A 62 6.54 0.49 12.25
N CYS A 63 7.20 0.21 13.39
CA CYS A 63 8.36 -0.68 13.39
C CYS A 63 7.99 -2.11 12.98
N ALA A 64 6.84 -2.62 13.42
CA ALA A 64 6.34 -3.94 13.04
C ALA A 64 6.00 -3.99 11.55
N CYS A 65 5.22 -3.01 11.03
CA CYS A 65 4.94 -2.90 9.60
C CYS A 65 6.26 -2.86 8.80
N ALA A 66 7.23 -2.02 9.19
CA ALA A 66 8.51 -1.94 8.48
C ALA A 66 9.26 -3.30 8.41
N ALA A 67 9.13 -4.13 9.45
CA ALA A 67 9.71 -5.47 9.47
C ALA A 67 8.96 -6.44 8.54
N ASP A 68 7.63 -6.38 8.53
CA ASP A 68 6.80 -7.18 7.63
C ASP A 68 7.03 -6.81 6.16
N GLU A 69 7.05 -5.52 5.82
CA GLU A 69 7.32 -5.09 4.45
C GLU A 69 8.74 -5.43 3.98
N ALA A 70 9.72 -5.46 4.90
CA ALA A 70 11.07 -5.92 4.57
C ALA A 70 11.10 -7.42 4.24
N ARG A 71 10.29 -8.22 4.95
CA ARG A 71 10.12 -9.65 4.65
C ARG A 71 9.37 -9.84 3.33
N HIS A 72 8.29 -9.10 3.08
CA HIS A 72 7.54 -9.13 1.82
C HIS A 72 8.44 -8.77 0.63
N PHE A 73 9.20 -7.68 0.75
CA PHE A 73 10.17 -7.26 -0.25
C PHE A 73 11.22 -8.34 -0.53
N THR A 74 11.70 -9.03 0.50
CA THR A 74 12.69 -10.11 0.35
C THR A 74 12.10 -11.32 -0.39
N LEU A 75 10.86 -11.72 -0.07
CA LEU A 75 10.16 -12.79 -0.79
C LEU A 75 10.01 -12.45 -2.27
N LEU A 76 9.56 -11.24 -2.58
CA LEU A 76 9.36 -10.78 -3.96
C LEU A 76 10.68 -10.61 -4.71
N SER A 77 11.72 -10.10 -4.07
CA SER A 77 13.05 -9.94 -4.68
C SER A 77 13.67 -11.29 -5.02
N THR A 78 13.52 -12.28 -4.14
CA THR A 78 13.94 -13.66 -4.39
C THR A 78 13.18 -14.24 -5.59
N ARG A 79 11.85 -14.11 -5.59
CA ARG A 79 11.01 -14.56 -6.71
C ARG A 79 11.34 -13.87 -8.02
N LEU A 80 11.66 -12.58 -7.98
CA LEU A 80 12.06 -11.82 -9.16
C LEU A 80 13.36 -12.36 -9.76
N GLY A 81 14.32 -12.74 -8.91
CA GLY A 81 15.56 -13.42 -9.30
C GLY A 81 15.32 -14.75 -10.02
N GLU A 82 14.39 -15.57 -9.52
CA GLU A 82 13.98 -16.82 -10.18
C GLU A 82 13.35 -16.59 -11.56
N LEU A 83 12.76 -15.41 -11.78
CA LEU A 83 12.20 -14.98 -13.06
C LEU A 83 13.24 -14.30 -13.96
N GLY A 84 14.52 -14.28 -13.55
CA GLY A 84 15.64 -13.75 -14.34
C GLY A 84 15.77 -12.23 -14.31
N MET A 85 15.24 -11.56 -13.28
CA MET A 85 15.30 -10.10 -13.10
C MET A 85 15.73 -9.72 -11.69
N ALA A 86 16.20 -8.49 -11.52
CA ALA A 86 16.47 -7.91 -10.21
C ALA A 86 15.58 -6.70 -9.93
N TYR A 87 15.41 -6.38 -8.65
CA TYR A 87 14.76 -5.14 -8.26
C TYR A 87 15.56 -3.94 -8.79
N GLY A 88 14.86 -3.00 -9.44
CA GLY A 88 15.47 -1.87 -10.12
C GLY A 88 15.73 -2.04 -11.62
N ASP A 89 15.53 -3.22 -12.19
CA ASP A 89 15.71 -3.46 -13.64
C ASP A 89 14.59 -2.86 -14.52
N LEU A 90 13.42 -2.62 -13.94
CA LEU A 90 12.30 -1.96 -14.60
C LEU A 90 12.03 -0.59 -13.98
N PRO A 91 11.47 0.37 -14.75
CA PRO A 91 10.98 1.62 -14.18
C PRO A 91 9.79 1.37 -13.25
N ALA A 92 9.60 2.26 -12.30
CA ALA A 92 8.48 2.23 -11.35
C ALA A 92 7.87 3.63 -11.21
N HIS A 93 6.79 3.77 -10.43
CA HIS A 93 6.15 5.06 -10.19
C HIS A 93 6.10 5.40 -8.70
N ASP A 94 6.19 6.69 -8.38
CA ASP A 94 6.34 7.20 -7.02
C ASP A 94 4.99 7.52 -6.33
N GLY A 95 3.97 6.68 -6.57
CA GLY A 95 2.57 7.01 -6.23
C GLY A 95 2.33 7.22 -4.74
N LEU A 96 2.81 6.28 -3.91
CA LEU A 96 2.69 6.34 -2.45
C LEU A 96 3.49 7.51 -1.87
N TRP A 97 4.74 7.67 -2.30
CA TRP A 97 5.61 8.73 -1.78
C TRP A 97 5.14 10.14 -2.18
N GLY A 98 4.51 10.29 -3.35
CA GLY A 98 3.86 11.54 -3.76
C GLY A 98 2.81 11.99 -2.74
N MET A 99 1.93 11.08 -2.31
CA MET A 99 0.94 11.37 -1.27
C MET A 99 1.60 11.61 0.10
N ALA A 100 2.64 10.82 0.43
CA ALA A 100 3.39 10.98 1.66
C ALA A 100 4.03 12.38 1.78
N GLN A 101 4.56 12.92 0.69
CA GLN A 101 5.12 14.28 0.65
C GLN A 101 4.04 15.34 0.82
N ARG A 102 2.88 15.19 0.18
CA ARG A 102 1.75 16.13 0.33
C ARG A 102 1.23 16.16 1.77
N THR A 103 1.21 15.01 2.43
CA THR A 103 0.71 14.84 3.81
C THR A 103 1.80 14.95 4.88
N ARG A 104 3.05 15.28 4.52
CA ARG A 104 4.21 15.25 5.42
C ARG A 104 4.08 16.11 6.69
N HIS A 105 3.15 17.05 6.69
CA HIS A 105 2.91 18.01 7.77
C HIS A 105 1.79 17.58 8.72
N SER A 106 1.03 16.51 8.39
CA SER A 106 -0.16 16.10 9.13
C SER A 106 -0.18 14.60 9.32
N VAL A 107 0.00 14.15 10.57
CA VAL A 107 -0.15 12.73 10.92
C VAL A 107 -1.57 12.24 10.62
N LEU A 108 -2.59 13.05 10.90
CA LEU A 108 -3.99 12.74 10.63
C LEU A 108 -4.23 12.47 9.13
N ALA A 109 -3.78 13.39 8.26
CA ALA A 109 -3.90 13.20 6.82
C ALA A 109 -3.04 12.03 6.32
N ARG A 110 -1.83 11.86 6.87
CA ARG A 110 -0.95 10.75 6.49
C ARG A 110 -1.62 9.41 6.77
N MET A 111 -2.12 9.19 7.99
CA MET A 111 -2.71 7.92 8.42
C MET A 111 -3.99 7.59 7.63
N ALA A 112 -4.81 8.61 7.34
CA ALA A 112 -6.03 8.45 6.53
C ALA A 112 -5.75 8.07 5.08
N LEU A 113 -4.71 8.64 4.46
CA LEU A 113 -4.56 8.59 3.01
C LEU A 113 -3.53 7.54 2.56
N VAL A 114 -2.42 7.37 3.27
CA VAL A 114 -1.35 6.48 2.81
C VAL A 114 -1.60 5.03 3.23
N PRO A 115 -1.48 4.65 4.53
CA PRO A 115 -1.66 3.26 4.93
C PRO A 115 -3.12 2.81 4.92
N ARG A 116 -4.06 3.74 5.08
CA ARG A 116 -5.49 3.37 5.10
C ARG A 116 -6.10 3.30 3.70
N VAL A 117 -5.82 4.25 2.81
CA VAL A 117 -6.49 4.34 1.50
C VAL A 117 -5.64 3.78 0.37
N LEU A 118 -4.40 4.25 0.23
CA LEU A 118 -3.56 3.83 -0.89
C LEU A 118 -3.06 2.39 -0.73
N GLU A 119 -2.67 1.99 0.48
CA GLU A 119 -2.26 0.59 0.77
C GLU A 119 -3.45 -0.38 0.72
N ALA A 120 -4.65 0.05 1.13
CA ALA A 120 -5.88 -0.76 0.94
C ALA A 120 -6.16 -1.15 -0.52
N ARG A 121 -5.50 -0.51 -1.49
CA ARG A 121 -5.54 -0.96 -2.89
C ARG A 121 -5.04 -2.39 -3.05
N GLY A 122 -4.03 -2.80 -2.28
CA GLY A 122 -3.52 -4.17 -2.25
C GLY A 122 -4.62 -5.17 -1.93
N LEU A 123 -5.46 -4.87 -0.92
CA LEU A 123 -6.59 -5.71 -0.53
C LEU A 123 -7.61 -5.92 -1.66
N ASP A 124 -7.78 -4.90 -2.51
CA ASP A 124 -8.74 -4.92 -3.62
C ASP A 124 -8.22 -5.71 -4.83
N VAL A 125 -6.97 -5.49 -5.22
CA VAL A 125 -6.45 -5.95 -6.52
C VAL A 125 -5.73 -7.29 -6.44
N THR A 126 -5.09 -7.60 -5.31
CA THR A 126 -4.27 -8.80 -5.14
C THR A 126 -5.05 -10.10 -5.31
N PRO A 127 -6.31 -10.25 -4.83
CA PRO A 127 -7.10 -11.47 -5.08
C PRO A 127 -7.24 -11.81 -6.57
N GLY A 128 -7.52 -10.79 -7.40
CA GLY A 128 -7.63 -10.97 -8.85
C GLY A 128 -6.28 -11.29 -9.51
N MET A 129 -5.17 -10.78 -8.98
CA MET A 129 -3.82 -11.12 -9.44
C MET A 129 -3.48 -12.58 -9.11
N ILE A 130 -3.75 -13.02 -7.88
CA ILE A 130 -3.57 -14.41 -7.44
C ILE A 130 -4.32 -15.37 -8.37
N ALA A 131 -5.63 -15.14 -8.58
CA ALA A 131 -6.44 -15.99 -9.45
C ALA A 131 -5.85 -16.11 -10.87
N ARG A 132 -5.38 -14.99 -11.45
CA ARG A 132 -4.77 -14.97 -12.79
C ARG A 132 -3.42 -15.67 -12.83
N LEU A 133 -2.60 -15.56 -11.78
CA LEU A 133 -1.31 -16.25 -11.68
C LEU A 133 -1.50 -17.76 -11.59
N ARG A 134 -2.46 -18.22 -10.77
CA ARG A 134 -2.85 -19.64 -10.69
C ARG A 134 -3.31 -20.17 -12.05
N ALA A 135 -4.10 -19.40 -12.79
CA ALA A 135 -4.58 -19.79 -14.13
C ALA A 135 -3.45 -19.99 -15.15
N VAL A 136 -2.34 -19.24 -15.02
CA VAL A 136 -1.13 -19.41 -15.86
C VAL A 136 -0.08 -20.31 -15.21
N ARG A 137 -0.44 -21.08 -14.18
CA ARG A 137 0.39 -22.03 -13.44
C ARG A 137 1.63 -21.42 -12.76
N ASP A 138 1.62 -20.12 -12.49
CA ASP A 138 2.63 -19.48 -11.66
C ASP A 138 2.20 -19.55 -10.18
N HIS A 139 2.25 -20.76 -9.63
CA HIS A 139 1.83 -21.02 -8.26
C HIS A 139 2.73 -20.34 -7.24
N ALA A 140 4.05 -20.34 -7.46
CA ALA A 140 5.02 -19.75 -6.55
C ALA A 140 4.80 -18.25 -6.33
N THR A 141 4.54 -17.48 -7.40
CA THR A 141 4.21 -16.05 -7.25
C THR A 141 2.87 -15.86 -6.53
N ALA A 142 1.88 -16.70 -6.84
CA ALA A 142 0.57 -16.62 -6.19
C ALA A 142 0.65 -16.91 -4.68
N ASP A 143 1.42 -17.92 -4.26
CA ASP A 143 1.63 -18.27 -2.85
C ASP A 143 2.24 -17.10 -2.06
N ILE A 144 3.22 -16.40 -2.65
CA ILE A 144 3.82 -15.20 -2.04
C ILE A 144 2.79 -14.09 -1.85
N LEU A 145 1.98 -13.82 -2.88
CA LEU A 145 0.94 -12.79 -2.79
C LEU A 145 -0.17 -13.14 -1.80
N GLU A 146 -0.46 -14.43 -1.57
CA GLU A 146 -1.39 -14.87 -0.53
C GLU A 146 -0.86 -14.61 0.89
N VAL A 147 0.45 -14.78 1.11
CA VAL A 147 1.11 -14.40 2.37
C VAL A 147 0.96 -12.89 2.61
N ILE A 148 1.35 -12.09 1.63
CA ILE A 148 1.29 -10.62 1.72
C ILE A 148 -0.15 -10.15 1.97
N LEU A 149 -1.11 -10.63 1.17
CA LEU A 149 -2.52 -10.24 1.30
C LEU A 149 -3.09 -10.51 2.69
N ARG A 150 -2.71 -11.63 3.32
CA ARG A 150 -3.17 -11.98 4.67
C ARG A 150 -2.65 -11.01 5.72
N GLU A 151 -1.40 -10.58 5.57
CA GLU A 151 -0.70 -9.72 6.53
C GLU A 151 -1.07 -8.23 6.35
N GLU A 152 -1.38 -7.83 5.11
CA GLU A 152 -1.72 -6.46 4.73
C GLU A 152 -2.96 -5.88 5.46
N VAL A 153 -3.91 -6.74 5.88
CA VAL A 153 -5.10 -6.28 6.63
C VAL A 153 -4.68 -5.57 7.93
N ALA A 154 -3.64 -6.07 8.61
CA ALA A 154 -3.15 -5.48 9.85
C ALA A 154 -2.48 -4.11 9.62
N HIS A 155 -1.79 -3.93 8.49
CA HIS A 155 -1.16 -2.66 8.12
C HIS A 155 -2.20 -1.58 7.85
N VAL A 156 -3.22 -1.91 7.04
CA VAL A 156 -4.34 -1.00 6.76
C VAL A 156 -5.13 -0.70 8.04
N ALA A 157 -5.32 -1.69 8.92
CA ALA A 157 -5.94 -1.50 10.22
C ALA A 157 -5.14 -0.55 11.14
N ALA A 158 -3.81 -0.58 11.07
CA ALA A 158 -2.95 0.39 11.78
C ALA A 158 -3.20 1.81 11.29
N GLY A 159 -3.30 2.02 9.97
CA GLY A 159 -3.70 3.29 9.37
C GLY A 159 -5.05 3.79 9.91
N THR A 160 -6.07 2.92 9.94
CA THR A 160 -7.39 3.26 10.51
C THR A 160 -7.32 3.63 11.99
N ARG A 161 -6.60 2.84 12.79
CA ARG A 161 -6.46 3.07 14.24
C ARG A 161 -5.83 4.43 14.53
N TRP A 162 -4.72 4.76 13.86
CA TRP A 162 -4.01 6.01 14.10
C TRP A 162 -4.72 7.23 13.52
N PHE A 163 -5.46 7.07 12.42
CA PHE A 163 -6.37 8.11 11.95
C PHE A 163 -7.43 8.45 13.01
N ARG A 164 -8.14 7.43 13.53
CA ARG A 164 -9.17 7.63 14.57
C ARG A 164 -8.59 8.19 15.86
N TRP A 165 -7.40 7.75 16.24
CA TRP A 165 -6.70 8.31 17.40
C TRP A 165 -6.43 9.80 17.23
N CYS A 166 -5.96 10.23 16.04
CA CYS A 166 -5.73 11.65 15.77
C CYS A 166 -7.05 12.44 15.80
N CYS A 167 -8.12 11.91 15.21
CA CYS A 167 -9.45 12.53 15.30
C CYS A 167 -9.90 12.70 16.75
N ALA A 168 -9.77 11.67 17.58
CA ALA A 168 -10.15 11.73 18.99
C ALA A 168 -9.31 12.76 19.77
N ARG A 169 -7.98 12.80 19.54
CA ARG A 169 -7.08 13.78 20.14
C ARG A 169 -7.47 15.21 19.79
N ASP A 170 -7.84 15.44 18.53
CA ASP A 170 -8.12 16.77 17.98
C ASP A 170 -9.60 17.17 18.10
N GLY A 171 -10.45 16.32 18.68
CA GLY A 171 -11.89 16.58 18.82
C GLY A 171 -12.67 16.58 17.50
N LEU A 172 -12.16 15.86 16.49
CA LEU A 172 -12.74 15.78 15.15
C LEU A 172 -13.63 14.54 14.99
N GLU A 173 -14.73 14.69 14.25
CA GLU A 173 -15.57 13.57 13.86
C GLU A 173 -14.88 12.78 12.73
N PRO A 174 -14.55 11.48 12.91
CA PRO A 174 -13.74 10.72 11.95
C PRO A 174 -14.31 10.64 10.54
N GLN A 175 -15.61 10.45 10.37
CA GLN A 175 -16.23 10.23 9.05
C GLN A 175 -16.20 11.50 8.19
N ALA A 176 -16.66 12.64 8.75
CA ALA A 176 -16.62 13.94 8.10
C ALA A 176 -15.18 14.35 7.78
N THR A 177 -14.25 14.10 8.70
CA THR A 177 -12.82 14.36 8.48
C THR A 177 -12.26 13.51 7.34
N PHE A 178 -12.59 12.22 7.30
CA PHE A 178 -12.15 11.33 6.25
C PHE A 178 -12.69 11.77 4.88
N HIS A 179 -13.96 12.15 4.81
CA HIS A 179 -14.58 12.68 3.59
C HIS A 179 -13.90 13.96 3.11
N ALA A 180 -13.61 14.91 4.01
CA ALA A 180 -12.91 16.14 3.67
C ALA A 180 -11.50 15.86 3.11
N LEU A 181 -10.75 14.95 3.73
CA LEU A 181 -9.43 14.54 3.26
C LEU A 181 -9.48 13.87 1.87
N LEU A 182 -10.47 13.01 1.62
CA LEU A 182 -10.65 12.42 0.30
C LEU A 182 -10.98 13.46 -0.76
N ALA A 183 -11.86 14.41 -0.46
CA ALA A 183 -12.22 15.48 -1.38
C ALA A 183 -11.02 16.39 -1.71
N GLU A 184 -10.21 16.74 -0.71
CA GLU A 184 -9.03 17.59 -0.87
C GLU A 184 -7.89 16.88 -1.62
N TYR A 185 -7.59 15.63 -1.24
CA TYR A 185 -6.40 14.94 -1.73
C TYR A 185 -6.64 14.05 -2.93
N MET A 186 -7.88 13.60 -3.14
CA MET A 186 -8.28 12.64 -4.16
C MET A 186 -9.59 13.06 -4.86
N PRO A 187 -9.67 14.26 -5.47
CA PRO A 187 -10.89 14.78 -6.07
C PRO A 187 -11.43 13.94 -7.24
N GLY A 188 -10.60 13.07 -7.83
CA GLY A 188 -10.99 12.11 -8.86
C GLY A 188 -11.61 10.82 -8.32
N GLY A 189 -11.77 10.69 -6.99
CA GLY A 189 -12.30 9.51 -6.32
C GLY A 189 -11.37 8.30 -6.33
N GLN A 190 -11.82 7.23 -5.67
CA GLN A 190 -11.19 5.90 -5.74
C GLN A 190 -11.96 5.04 -6.73
N ARG A 191 -11.26 4.28 -7.57
CA ARG A 191 -11.89 3.43 -8.59
C ARG A 191 -11.96 1.98 -8.14
N GLY A 192 -13.14 1.37 -8.08
CA GLY A 192 -13.28 -0.05 -7.78
C GLY A 192 -12.62 -1.00 -8.81
N PRO A 193 -12.83 -2.32 -8.66
CA PRO A 193 -13.62 -2.96 -7.60
C PRO A 193 -12.94 -2.83 -6.21
N PHE A 194 -13.73 -2.93 -5.13
CA PHE A 194 -13.24 -2.90 -3.76
C PHE A 194 -13.47 -4.25 -3.06
N ASN A 195 -12.51 -4.68 -2.26
CA ASN A 195 -12.68 -5.80 -1.35
C ASN A 195 -13.31 -5.31 -0.04
N LEU A 196 -14.65 -5.22 -0.04
CA LEU A 196 -15.40 -4.64 1.09
C LEU A 196 -15.22 -5.44 2.39
N GLU A 197 -15.04 -6.75 2.30
CA GLU A 197 -14.79 -7.61 3.46
C GLU A 197 -13.43 -7.29 4.09
N ALA A 198 -12.36 -7.27 3.29
CA ALA A 198 -11.03 -6.95 3.79
C ALA A 198 -10.92 -5.50 4.29
N ARG A 199 -11.54 -4.53 3.59
CA ARG A 199 -11.60 -3.13 4.07
C ARG A 199 -12.38 -3.02 5.38
N ARG A 200 -13.49 -3.75 5.55
CA ARG A 200 -14.21 -3.80 6.83
C ARG A 200 -13.35 -4.40 7.94
N ALA A 201 -12.63 -5.49 7.66
CA ALA A 201 -11.69 -6.08 8.62
C ALA A 201 -10.55 -5.12 8.98
N ALA A 202 -10.12 -4.27 8.04
CA ALA A 202 -9.16 -3.19 8.28
C ALA A 202 -9.78 -1.93 8.95
N GLY A 203 -11.04 -1.99 9.35
CA GLY A 203 -11.70 -1.01 10.19
C GLY A 203 -12.46 0.11 9.47
N PHE A 204 -12.70 0.01 8.16
CA PHE A 204 -13.64 0.91 7.47
C PHE A 204 -15.06 0.71 7.99
N SER A 205 -15.78 1.81 8.24
CA SER A 205 -17.19 1.78 8.65
C SER A 205 -18.11 1.41 7.46
N ALA A 206 -19.35 1.00 7.76
CA ALA A 206 -20.33 0.71 6.71
C ALA A 206 -20.55 1.94 5.80
N ASP A 207 -20.71 3.12 6.38
CA ASP A 207 -20.91 4.35 5.62
C ASP A 207 -19.72 4.73 4.74
N GLU A 208 -18.49 4.53 5.24
CA GLU A 208 -17.28 4.77 4.45
C GLU A 208 -17.21 3.81 3.25
N LEU A 209 -17.60 2.54 3.45
CA LEU A 209 -17.66 1.54 2.38
C LEU A 209 -18.75 1.87 1.35
N ASP A 210 -19.94 2.27 1.81
CA ASP A 210 -21.04 2.68 0.94
C ASP A 210 -20.63 3.87 0.08
N MET A 211 -19.97 4.88 0.67
CA MET A 211 -19.47 6.04 -0.05
C MET A 211 -18.47 5.64 -1.15
N LEU A 212 -17.56 4.70 -0.90
CA LEU A 212 -16.60 4.24 -1.91
C LEU A 212 -17.27 3.59 -3.11
N THR A 213 -18.45 2.99 -2.93
CA THR A 213 -19.17 2.25 -3.97
C THR A 213 -20.16 3.07 -4.79
N ARG A 214 -20.36 4.35 -4.46
CA ARG A 214 -21.24 5.28 -5.19
C ARG A 214 -20.47 6.02 -6.28
#